data_AF-A0A2G8HZP8-F1
#
_entry.id   AF-A0A2G8HZP8-F1
#
_cell.length_a   1.000
_cell.length_b   1.000
_cell.length_c   1.000
_cell.angle_alpha   90.00
_cell.angle_beta   90.00
_cell.angle_gamma   90.00
#
_symmetry.space_group_name_H-M   'P 1'
#
loop_
_entity.id
_entity.type
_entity.pdbx_description
1 polymer ?
#
loop_
_entity_poly.entity_id
_entity_poly.type
_entity_poly.pdbx_seq_one_letter_code
_entity_poly.pdbx_strand_id
1 'polypeptide(L)'
;MGIILYSIYLSISSPSALSFSFIFLSIYIFPLLAFRILNFFAPIKEGVSDILNDRFSPWWAGHQIQMLFISIPSLEAILRIIPGLFSLWLRCWGSKVGKRVYWTPGSVHYDRNLLRIGNGVIFGERSTTVCHVITPKDGKGLLRIKFIEIEDYAFIGAGCVLSPGVIVESGVMIKAGTDVYPMRRVTKNGEVKIDD
;
A
#
# COMPACT_ATOMS: atom_id res chain seq x y z
N MET A 1 5.19 16.82 -8.19
CA MET A 1 5.40 18.04 -7.38
C MET A 1 4.96 19.30 -8.09
N GLY A 2 5.38 19.57 -9.35
CA GLY A 2 5.02 20.80 -10.07
C GLY A 2 3.52 21.11 -10.16
N ILE A 3 2.68 20.10 -10.44
CA ILE A 3 1.21 20.28 -10.51
C ILE A 3 0.63 20.68 -9.15
N ILE A 4 1.13 20.11 -8.05
CA ILE A 4 0.69 20.45 -6.68
C ILE A 4 1.06 21.91 -6.37
N LEU A 5 2.31 22.29 -6.62
CA LEU A 5 2.78 23.66 -6.39
C LEU A 5 2.01 24.68 -7.25
N TYR A 6 1.74 24.35 -8.51
CA TYR A 6 0.93 25.18 -9.39
C TYR A 6 -0.52 25.32 -8.89
N SER A 7 -1.12 24.23 -8.40
CA SER A 7 -2.47 24.29 -7.83
C SER A 7 -2.54 25.17 -6.57
N ILE A 8 -1.49 25.16 -5.74
CA ILE A 8 -1.37 26.04 -4.58
C ILE A 8 -1.21 27.50 -5.03
N TYR A 9 -0.30 27.77 -5.98
CA TYR A 9 -0.13 29.11 -6.55
C TYR A 9 -1.44 29.67 -7.10
N LEU A 10 -2.16 28.88 -7.90
CA LEU A 10 -3.45 29.27 -8.46
C LEU A 10 -4.47 29.60 -7.37
N SER A 11 -4.50 28.83 -6.28
CA SER A 11 -5.40 29.09 -5.15
C SER A 11 -5.12 30.40 -4.41
N ILE A 12 -3.87 30.86 -4.44
CA ILE A 12 -3.45 32.12 -3.80
C ILE A 12 -3.65 33.30 -4.75
N SER A 13 -3.25 33.15 -6.01
CA SER A 13 -3.32 34.23 -7.02
C SER A 13 -4.73 34.48 -7.55
N SER A 14 -5.61 33.48 -7.51
CA SER A 14 -7.00 33.62 -7.95
C SER A 14 -7.95 32.76 -7.10
N PRO A 15 -8.18 33.15 -5.83
CA PRO A 15 -8.94 32.34 -4.88
C PRO A 15 -10.38 32.12 -5.34
N SER A 16 -10.75 30.86 -5.51
CA SER A 16 -12.10 30.41 -5.89
C SER A 16 -12.33 28.97 -5.45
N ALA A 17 -13.59 28.53 -5.36
CA ALA A 17 -13.89 27.12 -5.07
C ALA A 17 -13.22 26.16 -6.07
N LEU A 18 -13.10 26.58 -7.33
CA LEU A 18 -12.43 25.82 -8.38
C LEU A 18 -10.92 25.71 -8.13
N SER A 19 -10.26 26.82 -7.78
CA SER A 19 -8.81 26.81 -7.51
C SER A 19 -8.44 25.94 -6.31
N PHE A 20 -9.26 25.94 -5.25
CA PHE A 20 -9.06 25.04 -4.10
C PHE A 20 -9.30 23.56 -4.49
N SER A 21 -10.29 23.28 -5.34
CA SER A 21 -10.55 21.93 -5.82
C SER A 21 -9.36 21.34 -6.58
N PHE A 22 -8.59 22.16 -7.30
CA PHE A 22 -7.37 21.70 -7.97
C PHE A 22 -6.28 21.19 -7.02
N ILE A 23 -6.23 21.64 -5.77
CA ILE A 23 -5.30 21.10 -4.77
C ILE A 23 -5.68 19.66 -4.44
N PHE A 24 -6.96 19.39 -4.21
CA PHE A 24 -7.45 18.03 -3.95
C PHE A 24 -7.22 17.11 -5.14
N LEU A 25 -7.52 17.60 -6.35
CA LEU A 25 -7.28 16.85 -7.58
C LEU A 25 -5.80 16.55 -7.80
N SER A 26 -4.91 17.50 -7.53
CA SER A 26 -3.46 17.34 -7.73
C SER A 26 -2.83 16.39 -6.70
N ILE A 27 -3.34 16.35 -5.47
CA ILE A 27 -2.85 15.48 -4.40
C ILE A 27 -3.40 14.06 -4.54
N TYR A 28 -4.71 13.89 -4.73
CA TYR A 28 -5.34 12.56 -4.68
C TYR A 28 -5.58 11.93 -6.04
N ILE A 29 -6.18 12.68 -6.98
CA ILE A 29 -6.62 12.11 -8.26
C ILE A 29 -5.47 11.96 -9.25
N PHE A 30 -4.59 12.96 -9.34
CA PHE A 30 -3.49 12.93 -10.30
C PHE A 30 -2.52 11.76 -10.08
N PRO A 31 -1.98 11.50 -8.87
CA PRO A 31 -1.10 10.35 -8.65
C PRO A 31 -1.80 9.01 -8.90
N LEU A 32 -3.07 8.91 -8.50
CA LEU A 32 -3.89 7.72 -8.74
C LEU A 32 -4.03 7.42 -10.24
N LEU A 33 -4.39 8.42 -11.04
CA LEU A 33 -4.53 8.28 -12.49
C LEU A 33 -3.19 7.98 -13.15
N ALA A 34 -2.12 8.68 -12.77
CA ALA A 34 -0.77 8.42 -13.26
C ALA A 34 -0.35 6.97 -12.97
N PHE A 35 -0.64 6.46 -11.79
CA PHE A 35 -0.36 5.08 -11.41
C PHE A 35 -1.19 4.07 -12.20
N ARG A 36 -2.47 4.36 -12.45
CA ARG A 36 -3.33 3.49 -13.27
C ARG A 36 -2.87 3.44 -14.72
N ILE A 37 -2.48 4.58 -15.29
CA ILE A 37 -1.89 4.67 -16.62
C ILE A 37 -0.58 3.86 -16.66
N LEU A 38 0.30 4.05 -15.68
CA LEU A 38 1.54 3.28 -15.57
C LEU A 38 1.26 1.77 -15.56
N ASN A 39 0.35 1.29 -14.70
CA ASN A 39 0.06 -0.15 -14.61
C ASN A 39 -0.68 -0.70 -15.83
N PHE A 40 -1.39 0.15 -16.57
CA PHE A 40 -2.00 -0.26 -17.84
C PHE A 40 -0.94 -0.61 -18.89
N PHE A 41 0.11 0.21 -19.02
CA PHE A 41 1.19 -0.02 -19.98
C PHE A 41 2.29 -0.96 -19.48
N ALA A 42 2.61 -0.88 -18.19
CA ALA A 42 3.67 -1.65 -17.55
C ALA A 42 3.15 -2.17 -16.19
N PRO A 43 2.40 -3.28 -16.19
CA PRO A 43 1.81 -3.80 -14.96
C PRO A 43 2.87 -4.27 -13.98
N ILE A 44 2.71 -3.90 -12.70
CA ILE A 44 3.50 -4.48 -11.61
C ILE A 44 3.06 -5.93 -11.42
N LYS A 45 4.00 -6.86 -11.55
CA LYS A 45 3.77 -8.30 -11.40
C LYS A 45 4.52 -8.85 -10.19
N GLU A 46 4.01 -9.93 -9.64
CA GLU A 46 4.73 -10.72 -8.64
C GLU A 46 5.99 -11.35 -9.24
N GLY A 47 6.97 -11.61 -8.38
CA GLY A 47 8.21 -12.28 -8.75
C GLY A 47 9.44 -11.51 -8.31
N VAL A 48 10.57 -11.84 -8.94
CA VAL A 48 11.88 -11.24 -8.65
C VAL A 48 12.40 -10.54 -9.90
N SER A 49 12.84 -9.30 -9.75
CA SER A 49 13.50 -8.51 -10.79
C SER A 49 14.78 -7.87 -10.24
N ASP A 50 15.65 -7.35 -11.11
CA ASP A 50 16.87 -6.66 -10.70
C ASP A 50 16.69 -5.14 -10.86
N ILE A 51 16.36 -4.46 -9.75
CA ILE A 51 16.06 -3.02 -9.79
C ILE A 51 17.26 -2.15 -10.20
N LEU A 52 18.49 -2.66 -10.07
CA LEU A 52 19.69 -1.89 -10.39
C LEU A 52 20.10 -2.03 -11.86
N ASN A 53 19.96 -3.23 -12.42
CA ASN A 53 20.45 -3.52 -13.76
C ASN A 53 19.34 -3.60 -14.82
N ASP A 54 18.08 -3.75 -14.44
CA ASP A 54 16.97 -3.72 -15.39
C ASP A 54 16.76 -2.31 -15.95
N ARG A 55 16.50 -2.21 -17.26
CA ARG A 55 16.29 -0.91 -17.93
C ARG A 55 15.10 -0.13 -17.36
N PHE A 56 14.09 -0.82 -16.83
CA PHE A 56 12.90 -0.21 -16.28
C PHE A 56 12.26 -1.11 -15.22
N SER A 57 11.94 -0.53 -14.07
CA SER A 57 11.18 -1.19 -13.01
C SER A 57 9.80 -0.53 -12.89
N PRO A 58 8.71 -1.22 -13.27
CA PRO A 58 7.35 -0.72 -13.08
C PRO A 58 7.03 -0.43 -11.61
N TRP A 59 7.56 -1.26 -10.72
CA TRP A 59 7.40 -1.05 -9.28
C TRP A 59 8.11 0.21 -8.81
N TRP A 60 9.36 0.47 -9.25
CA TRP A 60 10.07 1.70 -8.87
C TRP A 60 9.33 2.95 -9.34
N ALA A 61 8.89 2.97 -10.60
CA ALA A 61 8.09 4.08 -11.14
C ALA A 61 6.78 4.25 -10.33
N GLY A 62 6.10 3.14 -10.02
CA GLY A 62 4.87 3.15 -9.23
C GLY A 62 5.10 3.59 -7.77
N HIS A 63 6.24 3.23 -7.19
CA HIS A 63 6.67 3.65 -5.86
C HIS A 63 6.89 5.16 -5.84
N GLN A 64 7.61 5.71 -6.84
CA GLN A 64 7.84 7.16 -6.98
C GLN A 64 6.53 7.96 -7.09
N ILE A 65 5.52 7.43 -7.80
CA ILE A 65 4.19 8.06 -7.85
C ILE A 65 3.51 8.08 -6.47
N GLN A 66 3.68 7.02 -5.70
CA GLN A 66 3.09 6.85 -4.36
C GLN A 66 3.87 7.54 -3.25
N MET A 67 5.11 7.99 -3.50
CA MET A 67 6.02 8.55 -2.49
C MET A 67 5.38 9.65 -1.64
N LEU A 68 4.53 10.50 -2.23
CA LEU A 68 3.82 11.55 -1.49
C LEU A 68 3.08 11.00 -0.26
N PHE A 69 2.35 9.91 -0.44
CA PHE A 69 1.54 9.30 0.62
C PHE A 69 2.39 8.48 1.61
N ILE A 70 3.54 7.98 1.17
CA ILE A 70 4.50 7.29 2.04
C ILE A 70 5.23 8.30 2.93
N SER A 71 5.68 9.42 2.36
CA SER A 71 6.38 10.49 3.09
C SER A 71 5.45 11.33 3.95
N ILE A 72 4.16 11.44 3.60
CA ILE A 72 3.16 12.19 4.36
C ILE A 72 1.94 11.28 4.63
N PRO A 73 2.03 10.29 5.53
CA PRO A 73 0.95 9.33 5.80
C PRO A 73 -0.35 9.98 6.28
N SER A 74 -0.27 11.18 6.86
CA SER A 74 -1.44 11.95 7.31
C SER A 74 -2.43 12.26 6.19
N LEU A 75 -1.98 12.37 4.93
CA LEU A 75 -2.86 12.56 3.78
C LEU A 75 -3.85 11.40 3.60
N GLU A 76 -3.44 10.18 3.95
CA GLU A 76 -4.31 9.00 3.93
C GLU A 76 -5.02 8.77 5.26
N ALA A 77 -4.47 9.25 6.37
CA ALA A 77 -5.15 9.20 7.67
C ALA A 77 -6.52 9.89 7.61
N ILE A 78 -6.62 11.02 6.90
CA ILE A 78 -7.89 11.73 6.68
C ILE A 78 -8.94 10.85 6.00
N LEU A 79 -8.52 9.97 5.07
CA LEU A 79 -9.43 9.07 4.36
C LEU A 79 -10.06 8.00 5.28
N ARG A 80 -9.51 7.77 6.48
CA ARG A 80 -10.04 6.82 7.46
C ARG A 80 -11.15 7.40 8.32
N ILE A 81 -11.31 8.73 8.33
CA ILE A 81 -12.38 9.42 9.08
C ILE A 81 -13.76 9.05 8.49
N ILE A 82 -13.84 8.87 7.18
CA ILE A 82 -15.06 8.48 6.48
C ILE A 82 -15.08 6.94 6.36
N PRO A 83 -16.08 6.24 6.96
CA PRO A 83 -16.16 4.80 6.92
C PRO A 83 -16.10 4.24 5.48
N GLY A 84 -15.15 3.34 5.24
CA GLY A 84 -14.96 2.67 3.95
C GLY A 84 -14.26 3.47 2.86
N LEU A 85 -13.98 4.76 3.05
CA LEU A 85 -13.30 5.59 2.04
C LEU A 85 -11.85 5.14 1.83
N PHE A 86 -11.11 4.82 2.90
CA PHE A 86 -9.77 4.25 2.76
C PHE A 86 -9.77 2.88 2.06
N SER A 87 -10.77 2.02 2.32
CA SER A 87 -10.93 0.76 1.58
C SER A 87 -11.22 1.01 0.09
N LEU A 88 -12.04 2.00 -0.24
CA LEU A 88 -12.29 2.40 -1.63
C LEU A 88 -11.01 2.92 -2.29
N TRP A 89 -10.26 3.75 -1.58
CA TRP A 89 -8.97 4.27 -2.03
C TRP A 89 -8.00 3.14 -2.40
N LEU A 90 -7.78 2.16 -1.53
CA LEU A 90 -6.93 1.00 -1.84
C LEU A 90 -7.45 0.19 -3.05
N ARG A 91 -8.76 0.02 -3.19
CA ARG A 91 -9.36 -0.58 -4.40
C ARG A 91 -9.06 0.24 -5.65
N CYS A 92 -9.13 1.57 -5.55
CA CYS A 92 -8.78 2.48 -6.62
C CYS A 92 -7.28 2.44 -6.96
N TRP A 93 -6.38 2.01 -6.07
CA TRP A 93 -4.98 1.72 -6.42
C TRP A 93 -4.77 0.35 -7.06
N GLY A 94 -5.67 -0.62 -6.82
CA GLY A 94 -5.65 -1.94 -7.47
C GLY A 94 -5.76 -3.11 -6.51
N SER A 95 -5.74 -2.87 -5.19
CA SER A 95 -5.92 -3.93 -4.20
C SER A 95 -7.34 -4.49 -4.19
N LYS A 96 -7.47 -5.73 -3.73
CA LYS A 96 -8.75 -6.33 -3.40
C LYS A 96 -9.00 -6.10 -1.91
N VAL A 97 -10.09 -5.42 -1.57
CA VAL A 97 -10.44 -5.11 -0.17
C VAL A 97 -11.91 -5.41 0.06
N GLY A 98 -12.18 -6.31 1.01
CA GLY A 98 -13.51 -6.72 1.43
C GLY A 98 -14.30 -5.65 2.17
N LYS A 99 -15.43 -6.06 2.75
CA LYS A 99 -16.37 -5.20 3.47
C LYS A 99 -16.01 -5.14 4.96
N ARG A 100 -16.39 -4.05 5.63
CA ARG A 100 -16.26 -3.87 7.09
C ARG A 100 -14.82 -4.04 7.62
N VAL A 101 -13.83 -3.69 6.81
CA VAL A 101 -12.44 -3.64 7.24
C VAL A 101 -12.25 -2.41 8.12
N TYR A 102 -11.63 -2.60 9.29
CA TYR A 102 -11.32 -1.51 10.21
C TYR A 102 -9.83 -1.15 10.14
N TRP A 103 -9.56 0.10 9.80
CA TRP A 103 -8.22 0.65 9.69
C TRP A 103 -7.97 1.59 10.86
N THR A 104 -7.23 1.14 11.86
CA THR A 104 -6.87 2.01 12.99
C THR A 104 -5.89 3.11 12.57
N PRO A 105 -5.80 4.20 13.35
CA PRO A 105 -4.81 5.24 13.15
C PRO A 105 -3.37 4.71 13.07
N GLY A 106 -2.56 5.37 12.26
CA GLY A 106 -1.14 5.04 12.13
C GLY A 106 -0.82 3.79 11.31
N SER A 107 -1.81 2.99 10.87
CA SER A 107 -1.55 1.91 9.91
C SER A 107 -0.93 2.44 8.62
N VAL A 108 0.08 1.76 8.07
CA VAL A 108 0.80 2.18 6.85
C VAL A 108 0.84 1.05 5.84
N HIS A 109 0.52 1.37 4.59
CA HIS A 109 0.47 0.40 3.49
C HIS A 109 1.31 0.93 2.33
N TYR A 110 2.52 0.39 2.17
CA TYR A 110 3.49 0.91 1.20
C TYR A 110 3.04 0.69 -0.24
N ASP A 111 2.61 -0.54 -0.54
CA ASP A 111 2.24 -0.98 -1.88
C ASP A 111 0.72 -1.10 -1.99
N ARG A 112 0.04 0.03 -2.18
CA ARG A 112 -1.45 0.13 -2.13
C ARG A 112 -2.17 -0.74 -3.16
N ASN A 113 -1.48 -1.21 -4.19
CA ASN A 113 -2.01 -2.04 -5.26
C ASN A 113 -1.76 -3.55 -5.05
N LEU A 114 -1.06 -3.95 -3.98
CA LEU A 114 -0.58 -5.31 -3.77
C LEU A 114 -1.18 -6.00 -2.53
N LEU A 115 -2.39 -5.60 -2.12
CA LEU A 115 -3.10 -6.21 -1.00
C LEU A 115 -4.31 -7.02 -1.47
N ARG A 116 -4.54 -8.17 -0.80
CA ARG A 116 -5.76 -8.97 -0.89
C ARG A 116 -6.32 -9.14 0.51
N ILE A 117 -7.30 -8.32 0.84
CA ILE A 117 -7.89 -8.22 2.18
C ILE A 117 -9.33 -8.73 2.14
N GLY A 118 -9.63 -9.67 3.03
CA GLY A 118 -10.95 -10.23 3.26
C GLY A 118 -11.93 -9.27 3.93
N ASN A 119 -13.07 -9.81 4.34
CA ASN A 119 -14.12 -9.11 5.07
C ASN A 119 -13.81 -9.05 6.56
N GLY A 120 -14.21 -7.97 7.23
CA GLY A 120 -14.14 -7.88 8.70
C GLY A 120 -12.74 -7.88 9.29
N VAL A 121 -11.70 -7.69 8.46
CA VAL A 121 -10.31 -7.62 8.93
C VAL A 121 -10.10 -6.38 9.79
N ILE A 122 -9.33 -6.53 10.86
CA ILE A 122 -8.96 -5.42 11.76
C ILE A 122 -7.45 -5.22 11.70
N PHE A 123 -7.03 -4.00 11.37
CA PHE A 123 -5.64 -3.57 11.46
C PHE A 123 -5.44 -2.80 12.76
N GLY A 124 -4.58 -3.30 13.64
CA GLY A 124 -4.18 -2.64 14.89
C GLY A 124 -3.29 -1.42 14.65
N GLU A 125 -3.23 -0.54 15.65
CA GLU A 125 -2.55 0.77 15.53
C GLU A 125 -1.11 0.58 15.05
N ARG A 126 -0.65 1.40 14.10
CA ARG A 126 0.74 1.35 13.57
C ARG A 126 1.14 0.03 12.91
N SER A 127 0.19 -0.84 12.54
CA SER A 127 0.50 -2.01 11.71
C SER A 127 1.00 -1.57 10.33
N THR A 128 2.01 -2.25 9.78
CA THR A 128 2.62 -1.93 8.49
C THR A 128 2.55 -3.12 7.55
N THR A 129 2.21 -2.88 6.29
CA THR A 129 2.29 -3.88 5.22
C THR A 129 3.25 -3.42 4.12
N VAL A 130 4.22 -4.26 3.79
CA VAL A 130 5.22 -4.03 2.73
C VAL A 130 5.22 -5.24 1.80
N CYS A 131 4.77 -5.06 0.56
CA CYS A 131 4.63 -6.13 -0.44
C CYS A 131 5.87 -6.27 -1.33
N HIS A 132 6.94 -5.54 -1.01
CA HIS A 132 8.25 -5.69 -1.64
C HIS A 132 9.39 -5.84 -0.63
N VAL A 133 10.49 -6.43 -1.07
CA VAL A 133 11.78 -6.40 -0.37
C VAL A 133 12.90 -6.32 -1.40
N ILE A 134 13.92 -5.50 -1.14
CA ILE A 134 15.11 -5.39 -1.98
C ILE A 134 16.27 -6.03 -1.25
N THR A 135 16.93 -7.00 -1.88
CA THR A 135 18.10 -7.68 -1.31
C THR A 135 19.30 -7.50 -2.23
N PRO A 136 20.42 -6.94 -1.75
CA PRO A 136 21.64 -6.86 -2.54
C PRO A 136 22.25 -8.26 -2.68
N LYS A 137 22.61 -8.67 -3.90
CA LYS A 137 23.29 -9.94 -4.16
C LYS A 137 24.11 -9.86 -5.44
N ASP A 138 25.40 -10.18 -5.39
CA ASP A 138 26.29 -10.28 -6.55
C ASP A 138 26.23 -9.07 -7.51
N GLY A 139 26.23 -7.85 -6.95
CA GLY A 139 26.11 -6.60 -7.72
C GLY A 139 24.70 -6.28 -8.24
N LYS A 140 23.69 -7.05 -7.84
CA LYS A 140 22.28 -6.89 -8.20
C LYS A 140 21.46 -6.37 -7.03
N GLY A 141 20.39 -5.64 -7.32
CA GLY A 141 19.35 -5.30 -6.36
C GLY A 141 18.14 -6.17 -6.61
N LEU A 142 18.06 -7.33 -5.97
CA LEU A 142 16.95 -8.25 -6.19
C LEU A 142 15.70 -7.73 -5.50
N LEU A 143 14.79 -7.15 -6.28
CA LEU A 143 13.47 -6.72 -5.87
C LEU A 143 12.53 -7.92 -5.95
N ARG A 144 12.07 -8.41 -4.78
CA ARG A 144 10.99 -9.39 -4.70
C ARG A 144 9.68 -8.66 -4.42
N ILE A 145 8.65 -8.97 -5.19
CA ILE A 145 7.29 -8.45 -5.04
C ILE A 145 6.33 -9.61 -4.86
N LYS A 146 5.55 -9.58 -3.78
CA LYS A 146 4.46 -10.54 -3.53
C LYS A 146 3.28 -9.90 -2.82
N PHE A 147 2.08 -10.29 -3.21
CA PHE A 147 0.86 -9.85 -2.53
C PHE A 147 0.92 -10.25 -1.05
N ILE A 148 0.37 -9.39 -0.21
CA ILE A 148 0.00 -9.77 1.16
C ILE A 148 -1.48 -10.14 1.13
N GLU A 149 -1.79 -11.32 1.63
CA GLU A 149 -3.14 -11.85 1.72
C GLU A 149 -3.57 -11.95 3.19
N ILE A 150 -4.70 -11.36 3.51
CA ILE A 150 -5.28 -11.38 4.86
C ILE A 150 -6.72 -11.78 4.70
N GLU A 151 -7.05 -12.98 5.15
CA GLU A 151 -8.38 -13.56 4.97
C GLU A 151 -9.42 -12.99 5.96
N ASP A 152 -10.65 -13.46 5.83
CA ASP A 152 -11.81 -12.92 6.54
C ASP A 152 -11.65 -12.98 8.07
N TYR A 153 -12.02 -11.89 8.74
CA TYR A 153 -12.03 -11.75 10.19
C TYR A 153 -10.66 -11.92 10.89
N ALA A 154 -9.55 -11.88 10.14
CA ALA A 154 -8.22 -11.84 10.72
C ALA A 154 -7.98 -10.53 11.49
N PHE A 155 -7.18 -10.61 12.54
CA PHE A 155 -6.81 -9.47 13.39
C PHE A 155 -5.29 -9.26 13.34
N ILE A 156 -4.87 -8.13 12.79
CA ILE A 156 -3.46 -7.74 12.73
C ILE A 156 -3.15 -6.92 13.97
N GLY A 157 -2.30 -7.43 14.86
CA GLY A 157 -1.94 -6.74 16.11
C GLY A 157 -1.33 -5.35 15.87
N ALA A 158 -1.43 -4.48 16.88
CA ALA A 158 -0.79 -3.17 16.83
C ALA A 158 0.73 -3.30 16.64
N GLY A 159 1.32 -2.43 15.82
CA GLY A 159 2.76 -2.39 15.54
C GLY A 159 3.32 -3.61 14.81
N CYS A 160 2.49 -4.47 14.22
CA CYS A 160 2.99 -5.60 13.42
C CYS A 160 3.55 -5.12 12.09
N VAL A 161 4.52 -5.86 11.55
CA VAL A 161 5.00 -5.70 10.17
C VAL A 161 4.74 -6.98 9.39
N LEU A 162 4.02 -6.86 8.28
CA LEU A 162 3.79 -7.97 7.35
C LEU A 162 4.63 -7.77 6.10
N SER A 163 5.46 -8.76 5.80
CA SER A 163 6.41 -8.76 4.69
C SER A 163 5.80 -9.38 3.41
N PRO A 164 6.51 -9.34 2.26
CA PRO A 164 5.97 -9.82 0.99
C PRO A 164 5.59 -11.31 1.04
N GLY A 165 4.43 -11.65 0.49
CA GLY A 165 3.95 -13.03 0.42
C GLY A 165 3.39 -13.57 1.72
N VAL A 166 3.17 -12.73 2.72
CA VAL A 166 2.50 -13.14 3.96
C VAL A 166 1.03 -13.45 3.68
N ILE A 167 0.57 -14.60 4.20
CA ILE A 167 -0.83 -15.02 4.21
C ILE A 167 -1.28 -15.15 5.67
N VAL A 168 -2.36 -14.48 6.04
CA VAL A 168 -2.99 -14.58 7.37
C VAL A 168 -4.34 -15.26 7.22
N GLU A 169 -4.50 -16.43 7.84
CA GLU A 169 -5.72 -17.22 7.72
C GLU A 169 -6.92 -16.57 8.43
N SER A 170 -8.11 -17.00 8.02
CA SER A 170 -9.37 -16.48 8.52
C SER A 170 -9.48 -16.61 10.04
N GLY A 171 -9.89 -15.53 10.71
CA GLY A 171 -10.04 -15.49 12.17
C GLY A 171 -8.74 -15.56 12.98
N VAL A 172 -7.57 -15.56 12.34
CA VAL A 172 -6.29 -15.59 13.06
C VAL A 172 -5.94 -14.20 13.59
N MET A 173 -5.47 -14.17 14.85
CA MET A 173 -4.91 -12.98 15.46
C MET A 173 -3.39 -13.04 15.46
N ILE A 174 -2.75 -12.04 14.83
CA ILE A 174 -1.32 -11.78 14.98
C ILE A 174 -1.12 -10.94 16.25
N LYS A 175 -0.21 -11.39 17.12
CA LYS A 175 0.11 -10.68 18.36
C LYS A 175 0.74 -9.32 18.05
N ALA A 176 0.45 -8.32 18.88
CA ALA A 176 1.04 -6.99 18.73
C ALA A 176 2.58 -7.03 18.71
N GLY A 177 3.20 -6.18 17.89
CA GLY A 177 4.65 -6.10 17.72
C GLY A 177 5.30 -7.27 17.01
N THR A 178 4.52 -8.12 16.32
CA THR A 178 5.09 -9.26 15.57
C THR A 178 5.54 -8.82 14.18
N ASP A 179 6.78 -9.15 13.83
CA ASP A 179 7.27 -9.09 12.47
C ASP A 179 7.09 -10.45 11.79
N VAL A 180 6.24 -10.50 10.77
CA VAL A 180 6.05 -11.70 9.95
C VAL A 180 6.95 -11.58 8.73
N TYR A 181 7.95 -12.47 8.67
CA TYR A 181 8.94 -12.50 7.59
C TYR A 181 8.33 -12.88 6.23
N PRO A 182 9.06 -12.65 5.11
CA PRO A 182 8.55 -12.98 3.79
C PRO A 182 8.17 -14.46 3.65
N MET A 183 7.17 -14.74 2.81
CA MET A 183 6.73 -16.08 2.44
C MET A 183 6.33 -16.93 3.66
N ARG A 184 5.43 -16.39 4.47
CA ARG A 184 4.90 -17.04 5.67
C ARG A 184 3.39 -17.12 5.64
N ARG A 185 2.84 -18.25 6.06
CA ARG A 185 1.43 -18.41 6.37
C ARG A 185 1.24 -18.44 7.87
N VAL A 186 0.45 -17.51 8.41
CA VAL A 186 0.10 -17.46 9.82
C VAL A 186 -1.24 -18.15 10.01
N THR A 187 -1.21 -19.26 10.75
CA THR A 187 -2.37 -20.11 11.04
C THR A 187 -2.72 -20.04 12.52
N LYS A 188 -3.86 -20.61 12.91
CA LYS A 188 -4.21 -20.80 14.34
C LYS A 188 -3.19 -21.62 15.14
N ASN A 189 -2.40 -22.46 14.44
CA ASN A 189 -1.41 -23.36 15.05
C ASN A 189 0.00 -22.77 15.04
N GLY A 190 0.18 -21.57 14.48
CA GLY A 190 1.47 -20.91 14.35
C GLY A 190 1.83 -20.55 12.90
N GLU A 191 3.06 -20.08 12.74
CA GLU A 191 3.61 -19.61 11.46
C GLU A 191 4.30 -20.76 10.72
N VAL A 192 3.99 -20.90 9.42
CA VAL A 192 4.58 -21.91 8.53
C VAL A 192 5.27 -21.19 7.36
N LYS A 193 6.47 -21.66 6.99
CA LYS A 193 7.13 -21.19 5.77
C LYS A 193 6.39 -21.73 4.55
N ILE A 194 6.14 -20.87 3.57
CA ILE A 194 5.57 -21.27 2.28
C ILE A 194 6.57 -21.04 1.16
N ASP A 195 6.39 -21.78 0.08
CA ASP A 195 7.17 -21.62 -1.13
C ASP A 195 6.68 -20.42 -1.94
N ASP A 196 7.57 -19.94 -2.82
CA ASP A 196 7.35 -18.80 -3.72
C ASP A 196 6.45 -19.15 -4.91
#